data_AF-A0A6I2M5D2-F1
#
_entry.id   AF-A0A6I2M5D2-F1
#
_cell.length_a   1.000
_cell.length_b   1.000
_cell.length_c   1.000
_cell.angle_alpha   90.00
_cell.angle_beta   90.00
_cell.angle_gamma   90.00
#
_symmetry.space_group_name_H-M   'P 1'
#
loop_
_entity.id
_entity.type
_entity.pdbx_description
1 polymer ?
#
loop_
_entity_poly.entity_id
_entity_poly.type
_entity_poly.pdbx_seq_one_letter_code
_entity_poly.pdbx_strand_id
1 'polypeptide(L)'
;MGGLLALARGIDRINTFIGRNVSWLILVAILVSAINAIMRKAFNMSSNAWLELQWYLYGAAFLGAAAYTLLENEHIRIDILYGARSRRTQHWIDLIGHVFFLMPFVLLMVWLLWPWALRSINSGERSMNAGGLILWPAKLMLLVGFVLLMFQGISEIIKKIAVMRGIIEDPTPFVSAHEAAILEAEKLAEELSAELPPQEAVFADPDHPLTDLDIDHPRDHNDPTSGGGSTRIAEDDDGPRNDDDRDGEPRA
;
A
#
# COMPACT_ATOMS: atom_id res chain seq x y z
N MET A 1 15.58 -27.27 18.24
CA MET A 1 14.97 -26.13 17.49
C MET A 1 15.23 -24.77 18.13
N GLY A 2 15.43 -24.65 19.45
CA GLY A 2 15.64 -23.35 20.11
C GLY A 2 16.73 -22.45 19.49
N GLY A 3 17.89 -23.03 19.11
CA GLY A 3 18.97 -22.26 18.48
C GLY A 3 18.61 -21.67 17.10
N LEU A 4 17.93 -22.43 16.25
CA LEU A 4 17.46 -21.97 14.94
C LEU A 4 16.39 -20.87 15.06
N LEU A 5 15.51 -21.00 16.05
CA LEU A 5 14.51 -19.99 16.37
C LEU A 5 15.10 -18.72 17.00
N ALA A 6 16.21 -18.86 17.75
CA ALA A 6 16.96 -17.70 18.23
C ALA A 6 17.63 -16.95 17.07
N LEU A 7 18.19 -17.68 16.10
CA LEU A 7 18.73 -17.10 14.87
C LEU A 7 17.65 -16.34 14.08
N ALA A 8 16.50 -16.99 13.83
CA ALA A 8 15.37 -16.38 13.13
C ALA A 8 14.91 -15.07 13.79
N ARG A 9 14.73 -15.09 15.13
CA ARG A 9 14.37 -13.87 15.88
C ARG A 9 15.43 -12.78 15.82
N GLY A 10 16.71 -13.14 15.76
CA GLY A 10 17.81 -12.20 15.58
C GLY A 10 17.75 -11.51 14.22
N ILE A 11 17.52 -12.28 13.15
CA ILE A 11 17.35 -11.77 11.78
C ILE A 11 16.13 -10.86 11.71
N ASP A 12 15.00 -11.31 12.24
CA ASP A 12 13.74 -10.55 12.26
C ASP A 12 13.95 -9.20 12.95
N ARG A 13 14.62 -9.17 14.12
CA ARG A 13 14.89 -7.92 14.84
C ARG A 13 15.77 -6.94 14.04
N ILE A 14 16.75 -7.45 13.30
CA ILE A 14 17.59 -6.62 12.43
C ILE A 14 16.74 -6.04 11.29
N ASN A 15 15.92 -6.86 10.64
CA ASN A 15 15.08 -6.42 9.53
C ASN A 15 13.97 -5.47 9.98
N THR A 16 13.35 -5.67 11.15
CA THR A 16 12.40 -4.71 11.73
C THR A 16 13.07 -3.38 12.06
N PHE A 17 14.31 -3.39 12.56
CA PHE A 17 15.05 -2.16 12.81
C PHE A 17 15.33 -1.42 11.49
N ILE A 18 15.87 -2.11 10.49
CA ILE A 18 16.18 -1.50 9.19
C ILE A 18 14.91 -0.99 8.51
N GLY A 19 13.87 -1.81 8.40
CA GLY A 19 12.60 -1.45 7.74
C GLY A 19 11.94 -0.22 8.35
N ARG A 20 11.93 -0.11 9.69
CA ARG A 20 11.34 1.05 10.38
C ARG A 20 12.12 2.33 10.15
N ASN A 21 13.44 2.24 10.09
CA ASN A 21 14.30 3.39 9.84
C ASN A 21 14.36 3.77 8.35
N VAL A 22 14.06 2.84 7.43
CA VAL A 22 14.12 3.09 5.98
C VAL A 22 13.12 4.15 5.52
N SER A 23 12.01 4.31 6.23
CA SER A 23 11.01 5.35 5.98
C SER A 23 11.60 6.77 6.00
N TRP A 24 12.62 7.01 6.83
CA TRP A 24 13.34 8.29 6.86
C TRP A 24 14.08 8.59 5.56
N LEU A 25 14.52 7.58 4.81
CA LEU A 25 15.15 7.80 3.50
C LEU A 25 14.16 8.38 2.49
N ILE A 26 12.88 8.00 2.58
CA ILE A 26 11.83 8.57 1.73
C ILE A 26 11.62 10.05 2.08
N LEU A 27 11.54 10.38 3.38
CA LEU A 27 11.44 11.77 3.82
C LEU A 27 12.62 12.61 3.30
N VAL A 28 13.84 12.09 3.42
CA VAL A 28 15.04 12.76 2.90
C VAL A 28 14.98 12.89 1.38
N ALA A 29 14.54 11.86 0.65
CA ALA A 29 14.39 11.91 -0.81
C ALA A 29 13.41 13.00 -1.26
N ILE A 30 12.27 13.14 -0.55
CA ILE A 30 11.28 14.19 -0.79
C ILE A 30 11.89 15.57 -0.52
N LEU A 31 12.62 15.75 0.58
CA LEU A 31 13.27 17.02 0.91
C LEU A 31 14.33 17.41 -0.14
N VAL A 32 15.17 16.45 -0.54
CA VAL A 32 16.16 16.63 -1.63
C VAL A 32 15.46 17.01 -2.94
N SER A 33 14.30 16.43 -3.22
CA SER A 33 13.47 16.78 -4.38
C SER A 33 12.91 18.20 -4.33
N ALA A 34 12.31 18.57 -3.20
CA ALA A 34 11.78 19.91 -2.99
C ALA A 34 12.89 20.98 -3.09
N ILE A 35 14.03 20.76 -2.45
CA ILE A 35 15.18 21.67 -2.51
C ILE A 35 15.67 21.82 -3.94
N ASN A 36 15.88 20.70 -4.67
CA ASN A 36 16.33 20.78 -6.07
C ASN A 36 15.33 21.51 -6.97
N ALA A 37 14.02 21.33 -6.73
CA ALA A 37 12.97 22.05 -7.47
C ALA A 37 12.98 23.56 -7.17
N ILE A 38 13.11 23.95 -5.90
CA ILE A 38 13.21 25.35 -5.47
C ILE A 38 14.47 25.99 -6.08
N MET A 39 15.62 25.33 -5.99
CA MET A 39 16.87 25.85 -6.55
C MET A 39 16.78 26.06 -8.06
N ARG A 40 16.15 25.11 -8.76
CA ARG A 40 15.91 25.22 -10.20
C ARG A 40 14.99 26.39 -10.54
N LYS A 41 13.93 26.62 -9.75
CA LYS A 41 12.93 27.66 -10.06
C LYS A 41 13.36 29.06 -9.61
N ALA A 42 13.96 29.19 -8.44
CA ALA A 42 14.32 30.48 -7.84
C ALA A 42 15.69 30.98 -8.30
N PHE A 43 16.65 30.08 -8.51
CA PHE A 43 18.05 30.44 -8.79
C PHE A 43 18.53 29.98 -10.17
N ASN A 44 17.65 29.37 -10.98
CA ASN A 44 17.98 28.80 -12.29
C ASN A 44 19.19 27.85 -12.27
N MET A 45 19.48 27.26 -11.11
CA MET A 45 20.59 26.35 -10.86
C MET A 45 20.03 24.97 -10.53
N SER A 46 20.48 23.95 -11.26
CA SER A 46 20.10 22.56 -11.03
C SER A 46 21.29 21.67 -11.31
N SER A 47 21.45 20.61 -10.51
CA SER A 47 22.56 19.66 -10.67
C SER A 47 22.03 18.24 -10.76
N ASN A 48 22.56 17.49 -11.72
CA ASN A 48 22.19 16.08 -11.94
C ASN A 48 22.55 15.20 -10.74
N ALA A 49 23.54 15.60 -9.94
CA ALA A 49 23.91 14.94 -8.70
C ALA A 49 22.72 14.83 -7.72
N TRP A 50 21.91 15.89 -7.61
CA TRP A 50 20.77 15.92 -6.72
C TRP A 50 19.64 15.02 -7.20
N LEU A 51 19.50 14.86 -8.52
CA LEU A 51 18.55 13.92 -9.12
C LEU A 51 18.99 12.47 -8.93
N GLU A 52 20.27 12.17 -9.13
CA GLU A 52 20.80 10.82 -8.89
C GLU A 52 20.73 10.41 -7.42
N LEU A 53 21.01 11.35 -6.51
CA LEU A 53 20.88 11.10 -5.07
C LEU A 53 19.45 10.68 -4.69
N GLN A 54 18.43 11.27 -5.32
CA GLN A 54 17.04 10.85 -5.10
C GLN A 54 16.84 9.39 -5.51
N TRP A 55 17.33 8.99 -6.68
CA TRP A 55 17.22 7.60 -7.14
C TRP A 55 17.94 6.63 -6.20
N TYR A 56 19.08 7.05 -5.63
CA TYR A 56 19.82 6.23 -4.67
C TYR A 56 19.01 6.05 -3.39
N LEU A 57 18.43 7.13 -2.87
CA LEU A 57 17.61 7.09 -1.66
C LEU A 57 16.33 6.27 -1.87
N TYR A 58 15.66 6.41 -3.03
CA TYR A 58 14.49 5.60 -3.37
C TYR A 58 14.84 4.12 -3.51
N GLY A 59 15.93 3.80 -4.22
CA GLY A 59 16.41 2.42 -4.35
C GLY A 59 16.78 1.80 -3.00
N ALA A 60 17.44 2.57 -2.14
CA ALA A 60 17.79 2.16 -0.78
C ALA A 60 16.56 1.93 0.09
N ALA A 61 15.56 2.81 0.01
CA ALA A 61 14.30 2.68 0.73
C ALA A 61 13.55 1.41 0.30
N PHE A 62 13.37 1.23 -1.01
CA PHE A 62 12.66 0.08 -1.56
C PHE A 62 13.35 -1.24 -1.18
N LEU A 63 14.66 -1.32 -1.38
CA LEU A 63 15.38 -2.57 -1.15
C LEU A 63 15.62 -2.85 0.34
N GLY A 64 15.80 -1.80 1.16
CA GLY A 64 15.85 -1.95 2.61
C GLY A 64 14.50 -2.36 3.21
N ALA A 65 13.38 -1.96 2.60
CA ALA A 65 12.05 -2.42 2.97
C ALA A 65 11.74 -3.85 2.51
N ALA A 66 12.36 -4.34 1.42
CA ALA A 66 12.01 -5.63 0.81
C ALA A 66 12.13 -6.84 1.77
N ALA A 67 13.15 -6.86 2.63
CA ALA A 67 13.27 -7.92 3.63
C ALA A 67 12.22 -7.77 4.74
N TYR A 68 11.87 -6.53 5.11
CA TYR A 68 10.84 -6.26 6.11
C TYR A 68 9.43 -6.61 5.61
N THR A 69 9.09 -6.30 4.37
CA THR A 69 7.80 -6.69 3.78
C THR A 69 7.66 -8.20 3.62
N LEU A 70 8.77 -8.94 3.50
CA LEU A 70 8.74 -10.40 3.55
C LEU A 70 8.47 -10.91 4.97
N LEU A 71 9.06 -10.27 5.98
CA LEU A 71 8.80 -10.57 7.40
C LEU A 71 7.32 -10.40 7.77
N GLU A 72 6.71 -9.28 7.35
CA GLU A 72 5.29 -9.00 7.60
C GLU A 72 4.35 -9.79 6.68
N ASN A 73 4.91 -10.59 5.77
CA ASN A 73 4.15 -11.45 4.86
C ASN A 73 3.18 -10.65 3.95
N GLU A 74 3.56 -9.41 3.63
CA GLU A 74 2.83 -8.44 2.80
C GLU A 74 3.23 -8.51 1.31
N HIS A 75 4.02 -9.50 0.92
CA HIS A 75 4.29 -9.72 -0.49
C HIS A 75 3.00 -10.10 -1.24
N ILE A 76 2.80 -9.53 -2.42
CA ILE A 76 1.63 -9.79 -3.25
C ILE A 76 1.56 -11.29 -3.55
N ARG A 77 0.56 -11.96 -2.98
CA ARG A 77 0.23 -13.37 -3.25
C ARG A 77 -0.99 -13.43 -4.14
N ILE A 78 -1.15 -14.56 -4.81
CA ILE A 78 -2.38 -14.83 -5.58
C ILE A 78 -3.46 -15.24 -4.57
N ASP A 79 -4.16 -14.25 -4.02
CA ASP A 79 -5.06 -14.39 -2.88
C ASP A 79 -6.21 -15.40 -3.12
N ILE A 80 -6.76 -15.45 -4.34
CA ILE A 80 -7.91 -16.31 -4.66
C ILE A 80 -7.54 -17.80 -4.56
N LEU A 81 -6.38 -18.20 -5.09
CA LEU A 81 -5.98 -19.60 -5.10
C LEU A 81 -5.42 -20.04 -3.75
N TYR A 82 -4.81 -19.11 -3.00
CA TYR A 82 -4.21 -19.37 -1.71
C TYR A 82 -5.24 -19.41 -0.57
N GLY A 83 -6.20 -18.47 -0.56
CA GLY A 83 -7.25 -18.38 0.46
C GLY A 83 -8.24 -19.54 0.43
N ALA A 84 -8.47 -20.16 -0.73
CA ALA A 84 -9.37 -21.32 -0.87
C ALA A 84 -8.76 -22.65 -0.38
N ARG A 85 -7.53 -22.66 0.14
CA ARG A 85 -6.81 -23.87 0.55
C ARG A 85 -6.64 -23.97 2.06
N SER A 86 -6.53 -25.20 2.57
CA SER A 86 -6.31 -25.45 4.00
C SER A 86 -4.99 -24.82 4.50
N ARG A 87 -4.94 -24.43 5.79
CA ARG A 87 -3.73 -23.84 6.41
C ARG A 87 -2.47 -24.71 6.24
N ARG A 88 -2.62 -26.05 6.26
CA ARG A 88 -1.50 -26.96 6.02
C ARG A 88 -0.96 -26.87 4.59
N THR A 89 -1.86 -26.76 3.60
CA THR A 89 -1.47 -26.60 2.19
C THR A 89 -0.80 -25.25 1.97
N GLN A 90 -1.32 -24.18 2.58
CA GLN A 90 -0.75 -22.84 2.52
C GLN A 90 0.71 -22.81 3.00
N HIS A 91 1.01 -23.42 4.16
CA HIS A 91 2.39 -23.52 4.66
C HIS A 91 3.33 -24.32 3.75
N TRP A 92 2.83 -25.38 3.09
CA TRP A 92 3.62 -26.12 2.10
C TRP A 92 3.90 -25.30 0.85
N ILE A 93 2.91 -24.55 0.37
CA ILE A 93 3.08 -23.63 -0.78
C ILE A 93 4.13 -22.57 -0.43
N ASP A 94 4.03 -21.93 0.74
CA ASP A 94 5.01 -20.96 1.21
C ASP A 94 6.41 -21.59 1.25
N LEU A 95 6.55 -22.75 1.91
CA LEU A 95 7.86 -23.39 2.06
C LEU A 95 8.50 -23.71 0.71
N ILE A 96 7.72 -24.28 -0.22
CA ILE A 96 8.19 -24.60 -1.57
C ILE A 96 8.55 -23.31 -2.31
N GLY A 97 7.72 -22.27 -2.21
CA GLY A 97 7.98 -20.93 -2.74
C GLY A 97 9.32 -20.37 -2.27
N HIS A 98 9.56 -20.41 -0.96
CA HIS A 98 10.79 -19.90 -0.38
C HIS A 98 12.01 -20.73 -0.80
N VAL A 99 11.92 -22.06 -0.75
CA VAL A 99 13.06 -22.96 -1.00
C VAL A 99 13.43 -23.04 -2.48
N PHE A 100 12.46 -23.09 -3.40
CA PHE A 100 12.72 -23.33 -4.82
C PHE A 100 12.69 -22.08 -5.69
N PHE A 101 12.08 -20.99 -5.23
CA PHE A 101 12.00 -19.75 -6.00
C PHE A 101 12.78 -18.62 -5.34
N LEU A 102 12.46 -18.28 -4.09
CA LEU A 102 13.12 -17.17 -3.41
C LEU A 102 14.61 -17.44 -3.18
N MET A 103 14.95 -18.56 -2.55
CA MET A 103 16.34 -18.87 -2.16
C MET A 103 17.30 -18.96 -3.35
N PRO A 104 16.99 -19.67 -4.45
CA PRO A 104 17.87 -19.70 -5.62
C PRO A 104 18.01 -18.32 -6.25
N PHE A 105 16.93 -17.53 -6.30
CA PHE A 105 16.96 -16.17 -6.85
C PHE A 105 17.87 -15.25 -6.03
N VAL A 106 17.67 -15.15 -4.71
CA VAL A 106 18.48 -14.26 -3.86
C VAL A 106 19.94 -14.71 -3.81
N LEU A 107 20.20 -16.02 -3.81
CA LEU A 107 21.57 -16.54 -3.83
C LEU A 107 22.28 -16.20 -5.14
N LEU A 108 21.59 -16.36 -6.28
CA LEU A 108 22.11 -15.97 -7.59
C LEU A 108 22.38 -14.45 -7.65
N MET A 109 21.46 -13.64 -7.14
CA MET A 109 21.63 -12.18 -7.09
C MET A 109 22.83 -11.77 -6.24
N VAL A 110 22.98 -12.32 -5.04
CA VAL A 110 24.14 -12.05 -4.18
C VAL A 110 25.44 -12.49 -4.88
N TRP A 111 25.45 -13.66 -5.51
CA TRP A 111 26.62 -14.16 -6.23
C TRP A 111 27.05 -13.26 -7.40
N LEU A 112 26.09 -12.71 -8.15
CA LEU A 112 26.36 -11.80 -9.26
C LEU A 112 26.75 -10.38 -8.78
N LEU A 113 26.04 -9.87 -7.78
CA LEU A 113 26.20 -8.51 -7.26
C LEU A 113 27.48 -8.35 -6.44
N TRP A 114 27.95 -9.38 -5.75
CA TRP A 114 29.13 -9.32 -4.91
C TRP A 114 30.40 -8.85 -5.67
N PRO A 115 30.86 -9.53 -6.74
CA PRO A 115 32.02 -9.06 -7.49
C PRO A 115 31.74 -7.77 -8.25
N TRP A 116 30.49 -7.50 -8.63
CA TRP A 116 30.10 -6.28 -9.32
C TRP A 116 30.20 -5.03 -8.43
N ALA A 117 29.72 -5.12 -7.19
CA ALA A 117 29.85 -4.05 -6.19
C ALA A 117 31.31 -3.81 -5.82
N LEU A 118 32.09 -4.87 -5.56
CA LEU A 118 33.52 -4.76 -5.23
C LEU A 118 34.33 -4.12 -6.35
N ARG A 119 34.07 -4.48 -7.61
CA ARG A 119 34.73 -3.82 -8.76
C ARG A 119 34.44 -2.33 -8.80
N SER A 120 33.20 -1.91 -8.52
CA SER A 120 32.82 -0.49 -8.53
C SER A 120 33.48 0.30 -7.39
N ILE A 121 33.65 -0.32 -6.21
CA ILE A 121 34.40 0.28 -5.09
C ILE A 121 35.85 0.52 -5.50
N ASN A 122 36.49 -0.48 -6.10
CA ASN A 122 37.91 -0.40 -6.50
C ASN A 122 38.15 0.53 -7.69
N SER A 123 37.22 0.61 -8.65
CA SER A 123 37.37 1.44 -9.85
C SER A 123 36.97 2.90 -9.63
N GLY A 124 36.24 3.22 -8.55
CA GLY A 124 35.76 4.58 -8.29
C GLY A 124 34.78 5.08 -9.37
N GLU A 125 34.05 4.17 -10.00
CA GLU A 125 33.16 4.42 -11.12
C GLU A 125 32.15 5.55 -10.81
N ARG A 126 31.99 6.48 -11.75
CA ARG A 126 31.04 7.59 -11.66
C ARG A 126 29.98 7.49 -12.73
N SER A 127 28.82 8.06 -12.42
CA SER A 127 27.74 8.22 -13.38
C SER A 127 28.20 8.99 -14.62
N MET A 128 27.67 8.59 -15.78
CA MET A 128 27.89 9.25 -17.07
C MET A 128 27.23 10.63 -17.17
N ASN A 129 26.36 10.98 -16.23
CA ASN A 129 25.74 12.30 -16.22
C ASN A 129 26.76 13.38 -15.83
N ALA A 130 26.59 14.58 -16.39
CA ALA A 130 27.41 15.73 -16.04
C ALA A 130 27.28 16.04 -14.54
N GLY A 131 28.39 15.94 -13.80
CA GLY A 131 28.42 16.10 -12.35
C GLY A 131 27.84 14.92 -11.56
N GLY A 132 27.73 13.73 -12.17
CA GLY A 132 27.10 12.55 -11.56
C GLY A 132 27.84 11.98 -10.34
N LEU A 133 27.09 11.23 -9.53
CA LEU A 133 27.58 10.63 -8.28
C LEU A 133 28.50 9.44 -8.55
N ILE A 134 29.25 9.09 -7.51
CA ILE A 134 29.98 7.82 -7.47
C ILE A 134 28.96 6.69 -7.35
N LEU A 135 29.09 5.65 -8.17
CA LEU A 135 28.08 4.60 -8.30
C LEU A 135 28.13 3.54 -7.19
N TRP A 136 29.30 3.33 -6.59
CA TRP A 136 29.48 2.23 -5.64
C TRP A 136 28.49 2.23 -4.45
N PRO A 137 28.04 3.37 -3.88
CA PRO A 137 27.07 3.35 -2.80
C PRO A 137 25.73 2.73 -3.21
N ALA A 138 25.22 3.06 -4.39
CA ALA A 138 23.98 2.47 -4.91
C ALA A 138 24.15 0.98 -5.21
N LYS A 139 25.28 0.58 -5.79
CA LYS A 139 25.58 -0.83 -6.07
C LYS A 139 25.72 -1.65 -4.79
N LEU A 140 26.32 -1.07 -3.75
CA LEU A 140 26.45 -1.70 -2.45
C LEU A 140 25.10 -1.81 -1.74
N MET A 141 24.27 -0.77 -1.79
CA MET A 141 22.90 -0.81 -1.26
C MET A 141 22.10 -1.94 -1.93
N LEU A 142 22.26 -2.11 -3.25
CA LEU A 142 21.66 -3.21 -3.99
C LEU A 142 22.11 -4.58 -3.45
N LEU A 143 23.41 -4.78 -3.26
CA LEU A 143 23.93 -6.01 -2.68
C LEU A 143 23.40 -6.25 -1.25
N VAL A 144 23.44 -5.22 -0.39
CA VAL A 144 23.02 -5.31 1.01
C VAL A 144 21.55 -5.71 1.11
N GLY A 145 20.66 -5.11 0.32
CA GLY A 145 19.25 -5.46 0.41
C GLY A 145 18.93 -6.89 -0.05
N PHE A 146 19.63 -7.41 -1.06
CA PHE A 146 19.52 -8.84 -1.42
C PHE A 146 20.09 -9.77 -0.34
N VAL A 147 21.16 -9.37 0.35
CA VAL A 147 21.70 -10.12 1.49
C VAL A 147 20.71 -10.13 2.66
N LEU A 148 20.08 -8.99 2.98
CA LEU A 148 19.03 -8.92 4.00
C LEU A 148 17.83 -9.80 3.64
N LEU A 149 17.40 -9.76 2.37
CA LEU A 149 16.30 -10.59 1.86
C LEU A 149 16.64 -12.09 1.93
N MET A 150 17.89 -12.47 1.64
CA MET A 150 18.37 -13.84 1.79
C MET A 150 18.29 -14.30 3.24
N PHE A 151 18.74 -13.49 4.20
CA PHE A 151 18.62 -13.83 5.61
C PHE A 151 17.16 -13.92 6.06
N GLN A 152 16.30 -13.00 5.59
CA GLN A 152 14.87 -13.10 5.90
C GLN A 152 14.26 -14.38 5.33
N GLY A 153 14.59 -14.76 4.10
CA GLY A 153 14.13 -16.01 3.49
C GLY A 153 14.51 -17.24 4.34
N ILE A 154 15.71 -17.26 4.91
CA ILE A 154 16.14 -18.30 5.85
C ILE A 154 15.30 -18.27 7.14
N SER A 155 15.04 -17.08 7.69
CA SER A 155 14.18 -16.90 8.88
C SER A 155 12.77 -17.45 8.63
N GLU A 156 12.15 -17.11 7.50
CA GLU A 156 10.81 -17.59 7.13
C GLU A 156 10.77 -19.11 6.95
N ILE A 157 11.77 -19.70 6.27
CA ILE A 157 11.85 -21.17 6.14
C ILE A 157 11.91 -21.84 7.52
N ILE A 158 12.74 -21.33 8.43
CA ILE A 158 12.85 -21.87 9.80
C ILE A 158 11.51 -21.75 10.54
N LYS A 159 10.85 -20.59 10.47
CA LYS A 159 9.55 -20.35 11.13
C LYS A 159 8.47 -21.25 10.56
N LYS A 160 8.34 -21.37 9.24
CA LYS A 160 7.34 -22.25 8.59
C LYS A 160 7.56 -23.72 8.94
N ILE A 161 8.82 -24.20 9.01
CA ILE A 161 9.13 -25.57 9.46
C ILE A 161 8.73 -25.76 10.93
N ALA A 162 8.93 -24.77 11.80
CA ALA A 162 8.54 -24.84 13.20
C ALA A 162 7.01 -24.86 13.39
N VAL A 163 6.27 -24.06 12.61
CA VAL A 163 4.80 -24.02 12.61
C VAL A 163 4.23 -25.36 12.12
N MET A 164 4.74 -25.92 11.02
CA MET A 164 4.29 -27.24 10.53
C MET A 164 4.58 -28.38 11.50
N ARG A 165 5.58 -28.23 12.38
CA ARG A 165 5.90 -29.18 13.46
C ARG A 165 5.08 -28.96 14.73
N GLY A 166 4.24 -27.91 14.79
CA GLY A 166 3.43 -27.56 15.96
C GLY A 166 4.24 -27.01 17.14
N ILE A 167 5.44 -26.46 16.89
CA ILE A 167 6.33 -25.94 17.94
C ILE A 167 5.98 -24.50 18.32
N ILE A 168 5.46 -23.73 17.36
CA ILE A 168 5.08 -22.32 17.50
C ILE A 168 3.76 -22.11 16.77
N GLU A 169 2.93 -21.21 17.30
CA GLU A 169 1.78 -20.66 16.58
C GLU A 169 2.23 -19.83 15.37
N ASP A 170 1.40 -19.77 14.34
CA ASP A 170 1.68 -19.04 13.11
C ASP A 170 1.80 -17.53 13.39
N PRO A 171 3.00 -16.92 13.27
CA PRO A 171 3.19 -15.52 13.65
C PRO A 171 2.49 -14.53 12.69
N THR A 172 2.24 -14.96 11.46
CA THR A 172 1.66 -14.13 10.39
C THR A 172 0.56 -14.94 9.68
N PRO A 173 -0.61 -15.13 10.31
CA PRO A 173 -1.72 -15.84 9.69
C PRO A 173 -2.16 -15.11 8.41
N PHE A 174 -2.44 -15.87 7.35
CA PHE A 174 -3.04 -15.31 6.14
C PHE A 174 -4.44 -14.82 6.46
N VAL A 175 -4.67 -13.52 6.30
CA VAL A 175 -5.99 -12.88 6.29
C VAL A 175 -6.23 -12.41 4.87
N SER A 176 -7.34 -12.81 4.25
CA SER A 176 -7.62 -12.36 2.87
C SER A 176 -7.92 -10.85 2.86
N ALA A 177 -7.63 -10.15 1.78
CA ALA A 177 -7.92 -8.71 1.68
C ALA A 177 -9.40 -8.39 1.95
N HIS A 178 -10.31 -9.28 1.55
CA HIS A 178 -11.74 -9.16 1.85
C HIS A 178 -12.05 -9.30 3.34
N GLU A 179 -11.45 -10.28 4.01
CA GLU A 179 -11.62 -10.53 5.44
C GLU A 179 -10.97 -9.43 6.30
N ALA A 180 -9.83 -8.89 5.87
CA ALA A 180 -9.21 -7.72 6.49
C ALA A 180 -10.12 -6.49 6.40
N ALA A 181 -10.72 -6.24 5.23
CA ALA A 181 -11.66 -5.14 5.05
C ALA A 181 -12.93 -5.28 5.91
N ILE A 182 -13.44 -6.50 6.11
CA ILE A 182 -14.57 -6.76 7.01
C ILE A 182 -14.19 -6.47 8.47
N LEU A 183 -13.03 -6.95 8.93
CA LEU A 183 -12.57 -6.71 10.30
C LEU A 183 -12.29 -5.23 10.59
N GLU A 184 -11.77 -4.50 9.60
CA GLU A 184 -11.60 -3.05 9.71
C GLU A 184 -12.94 -2.31 9.75
N ALA A 185 -13.91 -2.72 8.91
CA ALA A 185 -15.26 -2.16 8.93
C ALA A 185 -15.98 -2.45 10.25
N GLU A 186 -15.82 -3.65 10.82
CA GLU A 186 -16.39 -4.03 12.11
C GLU A 186 -15.78 -3.22 13.26
N LYS A 187 -14.45 -3.05 13.28
CA LYS A 187 -13.79 -2.18 14.28
C LYS A 187 -14.20 -0.72 14.15
N LEU A 188 -14.32 -0.21 12.92
CA LEU A 188 -14.79 1.15 12.69
C LEU A 188 -16.24 1.31 13.18
N ALA A 189 -17.10 0.32 12.93
CA ALA A 189 -18.47 0.29 13.43
C ALA A 189 -18.53 0.23 14.96
N GLU A 190 -17.66 -0.55 15.60
CA GLU A 190 -17.52 -0.61 17.05
C GLU A 190 -17.06 0.75 17.61
N GLU A 191 -16.03 1.37 17.03
CA GLU A 191 -15.54 2.70 17.41
C GLU A 191 -16.63 3.78 17.25
N LEU A 192 -17.34 3.80 16.12
CA LEU A 192 -18.49 4.68 15.89
C LEU A 192 -19.58 4.44 16.94
N SER A 193 -19.94 3.19 17.21
CA SER A 193 -20.97 2.85 18.21
C SER A 193 -20.58 3.29 19.63
N ALA A 194 -19.28 3.30 19.95
CA ALA A 194 -18.76 3.73 21.24
C ALA A 194 -18.72 5.27 21.39
N GLU A 195 -18.66 6.01 20.29
CA GLU A 195 -18.53 7.48 20.27
C GLU A 195 -19.86 8.21 20.06
N LEU A 196 -20.91 7.53 19.57
CA LEU A 196 -22.24 8.13 19.33
C LEU A 196 -23.00 8.43 20.64
N PRO A 197 -23.61 9.63 20.79
CA PRO A 197 -24.48 9.94 21.92
C PRO A 197 -25.73 9.02 21.93
N PRO A 198 -26.39 8.78 23.08
CA PRO A 198 -27.47 7.79 23.22
C PRO A 198 -28.66 7.95 22.26
N GLN A 199 -28.80 9.13 21.64
CA GLN A 199 -29.87 9.44 20.69
C GLN A 199 -29.55 8.98 19.25
N GLU A 200 -28.26 8.85 18.89
CA GLU A 200 -27.85 8.39 17.54
C GLU A 200 -27.62 6.88 17.46
N ALA A 201 -27.27 6.22 18.58
CA ALA A 201 -27.12 4.78 18.67
C ALA A 201 -28.40 3.99 18.37
N VAL A 202 -29.57 4.61 18.55
CA VAL A 202 -30.88 4.04 18.20
C VAL A 202 -30.99 3.83 16.67
N PHE A 203 -30.39 4.70 15.86
CA PHE A 203 -30.45 4.60 14.39
C PHE A 203 -29.41 3.64 13.79
N ALA A 204 -28.46 3.16 14.59
CA ALA A 204 -27.40 2.24 14.16
C ALA A 204 -27.72 0.75 14.46
N ASP A 205 -28.85 0.47 15.11
CA ASP A 205 -29.32 -0.89 15.40
C ASP A 205 -29.79 -1.58 14.09
N PRO A 206 -29.20 -2.74 13.71
CA PRO A 206 -29.63 -3.50 12.52
C PRO A 206 -31.10 -3.92 12.57
N ASP A 207 -31.64 -4.11 13.79
CA ASP A 207 -33.04 -4.48 14.02
C ASP A 207 -33.93 -3.23 14.19
N HIS A 208 -33.40 -2.02 13.94
CA HIS A 208 -34.16 -0.79 14.03
C HIS A 208 -35.26 -0.73 12.95
N PRO A 209 -36.51 -0.39 13.29
CA PRO A 209 -37.61 -0.38 12.34
C PRO A 209 -37.47 0.62 11.18
N LEU A 210 -36.50 1.54 11.23
CA LEU A 210 -36.17 2.44 10.10
C LEU A 210 -35.13 1.86 9.13
N THR A 211 -34.40 0.80 9.49
CA THR A 211 -33.39 0.15 8.64
C THR A 211 -34.05 -0.65 7.51
N ASP A 212 -35.26 -1.15 7.75
CA ASP A 212 -36.12 -1.86 6.79
C ASP A 212 -37.03 -0.92 5.95
N LEU A 213 -36.87 0.40 6.07
CA LEU A 213 -37.58 1.31 5.17
C LEU A 213 -36.94 1.22 3.79
N ASP A 214 -37.70 0.70 2.82
CA ASP A 214 -37.40 0.83 1.39
C ASP A 214 -37.07 2.30 1.12
N ILE A 215 -35.79 2.59 0.87
CA ILE A 215 -35.35 3.91 0.44
C ILE A 215 -36.04 4.14 -0.91
N ASP A 216 -37.08 4.97 -0.89
CA ASP A 216 -37.88 5.30 -2.06
C ASP A 216 -36.91 5.78 -3.14
N HIS A 217 -36.68 4.92 -4.14
CA HIS A 217 -35.81 5.27 -5.26
C HIS A 217 -36.37 6.56 -5.87
N PRO A 218 -35.51 7.54 -6.21
CA PRO A 218 -35.97 8.81 -6.76
C PRO A 218 -36.91 8.50 -7.92
N ARG A 219 -38.18 8.93 -7.79
CA ARG A 219 -39.24 8.64 -8.75
C ARG A 219 -38.73 8.95 -10.15
N ASP A 220 -38.67 7.93 -10.98
CA ASP A 220 -38.33 8.10 -12.39
C ASP A 220 -39.42 8.97 -13.03
N HIS A 221 -39.08 10.22 -13.30
CA HIS A 221 -39.99 11.18 -13.92
C HIS A 221 -40.39 10.80 -15.36
N ASN A 222 -39.83 9.71 -15.90
CA ASN A 222 -40.17 9.18 -17.23
C ASN A 222 -41.09 7.95 -17.21
N ASP A 223 -41.62 7.52 -16.05
CA ASP A 223 -42.62 6.44 -16.03
C ASP A 223 -44.03 6.99 -16.39
N PRO A 224 -44.60 6.64 -17.56
CA PRO A 224 -45.89 7.15 -18.00
C PRO A 224 -47.08 6.52 -17.27
N THR A 225 -46.86 5.63 -16.30
CA THR A 225 -47.94 4.85 -15.67
C THR A 225 -48.45 5.36 -14.32
N SER A 226 -47.88 6.43 -13.75
CA SER A 226 -48.38 7.01 -12.48
C SER A 226 -49.52 8.03 -12.70
N GLY A 227 -50.67 7.53 -13.13
CA GLY A 227 -51.90 8.30 -13.24
C GLY A 227 -52.69 8.36 -11.92
N GLY A 228 -53.10 9.56 -11.51
CA GLY A 228 -54.33 9.78 -10.74
C GLY A 228 -54.19 10.56 -9.43
N GLY A 229 -54.73 11.79 -9.39
CA GLY A 229 -54.87 12.53 -8.13
C GLY A 229 -55.24 14.01 -8.26
N SER A 230 -56.35 14.31 -8.92
CA SER A 230 -56.96 15.65 -8.98
C SER A 230 -57.18 16.25 -7.59
N THR A 231 -56.60 17.43 -7.32
CA THR A 231 -57.19 18.37 -6.34
C THR A 231 -57.21 19.78 -6.95
N ARG A 232 -58.43 20.21 -7.30
CA ARG A 232 -58.76 21.60 -7.64
C ARG A 232 -58.58 22.45 -6.39
N ILE A 233 -57.82 23.54 -6.49
CA ILE A 233 -57.98 24.71 -5.62
C ILE A 233 -58.19 25.90 -6.55
N ALA A 234 -59.19 26.69 -6.20
CA ALA A 234 -59.85 27.70 -7.00
C ALA A 234 -59.02 28.96 -7.20
N GLU A 235 -59.42 29.68 -8.26
CA GLU A 235 -59.32 31.12 -8.53
C GLU A 235 -58.57 31.99 -7.50
N ASP A 236 -57.57 32.72 -7.99
CA ASP A 236 -57.61 34.18 -7.88
C ASP A 236 -56.99 34.81 -9.14
N ASP A 237 -57.84 35.58 -9.81
CA ASP A 237 -57.61 36.44 -10.96
C ASP A 237 -57.23 37.83 -10.41
N ASP A 238 -56.00 38.29 -10.61
CA ASP A 238 -55.72 39.74 -10.58
C ASP A 238 -54.35 40.11 -11.19
N GLY A 239 -54.41 40.76 -12.36
CA GLY A 239 -53.54 41.90 -12.66
C GLY A 239 -52.31 41.69 -13.57
N PRO A 240 -51.85 42.73 -14.29
CA PRO A 240 -51.82 42.69 -15.75
C PRO A 240 -50.42 42.81 -16.39
N ARG A 241 -50.40 42.43 -17.67
CA ARG A 241 -49.59 42.96 -18.80
C ARG A 241 -48.33 43.77 -18.45
N ASN A 242 -47.20 43.30 -18.98
CA ASN A 242 -46.24 44.19 -19.63
C ASN A 242 -45.72 43.50 -20.90
N ASP A 243 -46.20 44.01 -22.03
CA ASP A 243 -45.45 44.00 -23.29
C ASP A 243 -44.22 44.89 -23.07
N ASP A 244 -43.02 44.38 -23.32
CA ASP A 244 -41.98 45.25 -23.86
C ASP A 244 -41.07 44.43 -24.78
N ASP A 245 -41.04 44.92 -26.01
CA ASP A 245 -40.11 44.58 -27.06
C ASP A 245 -38.66 44.75 -26.60
N ARG A 246 -37.74 43.97 -27.18
CA ARG A 246 -36.56 44.48 -27.91
C ARG A 246 -35.51 43.39 -28.16
N ASP A 247 -35.25 43.22 -29.46
CA ASP A 247 -33.93 43.27 -30.10
C ASP A 247 -32.83 42.30 -29.66
N GLY A 248 -32.37 41.46 -30.60
CA GLY A 248 -31.01 40.90 -30.54
C GLY A 248 -30.76 39.70 -31.45
N GLU A 249 -30.24 39.98 -32.65
CA GLU A 249 -29.76 39.05 -33.67
C GLU A 249 -28.93 37.83 -33.20
N PRO A 250 -28.89 36.75 -33.99
CA PRO A 250 -27.95 35.65 -33.81
C PRO A 250 -26.55 35.99 -34.35
N ARG A 251 -25.50 35.65 -33.59
CA ARG A 251 -24.12 35.64 -34.06
C ARG A 251 -23.54 34.22 -34.04
N ALA A 252 -22.96 33.88 -35.19
CA ALA A 252 -22.04 32.78 -35.53
C ALA A 252 -22.67 31.39 -35.72
#